data_AF-A0A945IU13-F1
#
_entry.id   AF-A0A945IU13-F1
#
_cell.length_a   1.000
_cell.length_b   1.000
_cell.length_c   1.000
_cell.angle_alpha   90.00
_cell.angle_beta   90.00
_cell.angle_gamma   90.00
#
_symmetry.space_group_name_H-M   'P 1'
#
loop_
_entity.id
_entity.type
_entity.pdbx_description
1 polymer ?
#
loop_
_entity_poly.entity_id
_entity_poly.type
_entity_poly.pdbx_seq_one_letter_code
_entity_poly.pdbx_strand_id
1 'polypeptide(L)' 'MTDQRNANEAVINEALGVIDGALAKMMSRELVSTGEVADLLLDVRSLLTTEAEAAVMPVIETIEPITTEAV' A
#
# COMPACT_ATOMS: atom_id res chain seq x y z
N MET A 1 -10.79 -13.10 -21.07
CA MET A 1 -10.19 -11.82 -20.64
C MET A 1 -11.23 -10.82 -20.12
N THR A 2 -12.46 -10.77 -20.65
CA THR A 2 -13.53 -9.88 -20.15
C THR A 2 -14.01 -10.24 -18.75
N ASP A 3 -14.12 -11.53 -18.42
CA ASP A 3 -14.59 -11.98 -17.08
C ASP A 3 -13.66 -11.58 -15.94
N GLN A 4 -12.34 -11.57 -16.17
CA GLN A 4 -11.37 -11.13 -15.17
C GLN A 4 -11.47 -9.63 -14.89
N ARG A 5 -11.77 -8.80 -15.90
CA ARG A 5 -11.98 -7.36 -15.69
C ARG A 5 -13.25 -7.08 -14.89
N ASN A 6 -14.33 -7.80 -15.19
CA ASN A 6 -15.59 -7.68 -14.47
C ASN A 6 -15.45 -8.15 -13.01
N ALA A 7 -14.70 -9.23 -12.77
CA ALA A 7 -14.38 -9.69 -11.42
C ALA A 7 -13.55 -8.66 -10.64
N ASN A 8 -12.56 -8.04 -11.28
CA ASN A 8 -11.77 -6.98 -10.65
C ASN A 8 -12.62 -5.74 -10.33
N GLU A 9 -13.52 -5.35 -11.23
CA GLU A 9 -14.41 -4.21 -11.03
C GLU A 9 -15.41 -4.44 -9.88
N ALA A 10 -15.93 -5.67 -9.74
CA ALA A 10 -16.77 -6.05 -8.61
C ALA A 10 -16.00 -5.96 -7.27
N VAL A 11 -14.78 -6.50 -7.22
CA VAL A 11 -13.91 -6.45 -6.03
C VAL A 11 -13.52 -5.01 -5.67
N ILE A 12 -13.23 -4.17 -6.67
CA ILE A 12 -12.91 -2.75 -6.46
C ILE A 12 -14.11 -2.00 -5.88
N ASN A 13 -15.31 -2.20 -6.44
CA ASN A 13 -16.51 -1.55 -5.92
C ASN A 13 -16.86 -2.00 -4.50
N GLU A 14 -16.65 -3.27 -4.17
CA GLU A 14 -16.83 -3.78 -2.82
C GLU A 14 -15.82 -3.14 -1.84
N ALA A 15 -14.55 -3.06 -2.24
CA ALA A 15 -13.52 -2.40 -1.44
C ALA A 15 -13.84 -0.91 -1.19
N LEU A 16 -14.33 -0.19 -2.21
CA LEU A 16 -14.75 1.20 -2.09
C LEU A 16 -15.94 1.35 -1.12
N GLY A 17 -16.94 0.47 -1.19
CA GLY A 17 -18.07 0.48 -0.26
C GLY A 17 -17.67 0.24 1.20
N VAL A 18 -16.69 -0.63 1.44
CA VAL A 18 -16.13 -0.86 2.79
C VAL A 18 -15.38 0.37 3.29
N ILE A 19 -14.60 1.03 2.42
CA ILE A 19 -13.87 2.26 2.75
C ILE A 19 -14.85 3.37 3.12
N ASP A 20 -15.84 3.63 2.27
CA ASP A 20 -16.82 4.71 2.49
C ASP A 20 -17.64 4.49 3.77
N GLY A 21 -18.02 3.24 4.04
CA GLY A 21 -18.70 2.86 5.28
C GLY A 21 -17.83 3.06 6.53
N ALA A 22 -16.54 2.75 6.43
CA ALA A 22 -15.59 2.97 7.53
C ALA A 22 -15.36 4.47 7.78
N LEU A 23 -15.21 5.28 6.72
CA LEU A 23 -15.03 6.73 6.80
C LEU A 23 -16.25 7.42 7.39
N ALA A 24 -17.46 7.05 6.96
CA ALA A 24 -18.70 7.56 7.54
C ALA A 24 -18.82 7.22 9.04
N LYS A 25 -18.40 6.01 9.41
CA LYS A 25 -18.37 5.57 10.82
C LYS A 25 -17.32 6.32 11.64
N MET A 26 -16.17 6.64 11.06
CA MET A 26 -15.14 7.48 11.68
C MET A 26 -15.63 8.93 11.86
N MET A 27 -16.38 9.48 10.91
CA MET A 27 -17.02 10.80 11.07
C MET A 27 -18.13 10.79 12.15
N SER A 28 -18.82 9.66 12.34
CA SER A 28 -19.95 9.54 13.27
C SER A 28 -19.59 9.27 14.73
N ARG A 29 -18.35 8.84 15.01
CA ARG A 29 -17.89 8.64 16.38
C ARG A 29 -17.42 9.99 16.92
N GLU A 30 -17.91 10.36 18.11
CA GLU A 30 -17.40 11.51 18.87
C GLU A 30 -15.88 11.52 18.78
N LEU A 31 -15.39 12.61 18.20
CA LEU A 31 -14.02 12.79 17.79
C LEU A 31 -13.11 12.46 18.97
N VAL A 32 -12.41 11.33 18.88
CA VAL A 32 -11.02 11.25 19.33
C VAL A 32 -10.39 12.55 18.83
N SER A 33 -9.81 13.33 19.74
CA SER A 33 -9.39 14.71 19.46
C SER A 33 -8.65 14.74 18.12
N THR A 34 -8.88 15.75 17.29
CA THR A 34 -8.17 15.89 16.00
C THR A 34 -6.65 15.76 16.19
N GLY A 35 -6.14 16.10 17.38
CA GLY A 35 -4.76 15.83 17.79
C GLY A 35 -4.41 14.34 17.94
N GLU A 36 -5.24 13.55 18.62
CA GLU A 36 -5.02 12.11 18.78
C GLU A 36 -5.11 11.35 17.43
N VAL A 37 -5.95 11.82 16.51
CA VAL A 37 -6.00 11.29 15.13
C VAL A 37 -4.72 11.68 14.36
N ALA A 38 -4.23 12.90 14.53
CA ALA A 38 -2.98 13.33 13.91
C ALA A 38 -1.79 12.51 14.42
N ASP A 39 -1.72 12.26 15.74
CA ASP A 39 -0.66 11.45 16.34
C ASP A 39 -0.66 10.02 15.81
N LEU A 40 -1.85 9.39 15.70
CA LEU A 40 -1.96 8.06 15.12
C LEU A 40 -1.52 8.01 13.63
N LEU A 41 -1.87 9.03 12.84
CA LEU A 41 -1.43 9.13 11.44
C LEU A 41 0.09 9.35 11.33
N LEU A 42 0.70 10.06 12.27
CA LEU A 42 2.15 10.24 12.35
C LEU A 42 2.88 8.93 12.71
N ASP A 43 2.31 8.13 13.59
CA ASP A 43 2.84 6.81 13.95
C ASP A 43 2.77 5.84 12.77
N VAL A 44 1.63 5.78 12.07
CA VAL A 44 1.46 4.96 10.86
C VAL A 44 2.44 5.37 9.77
N ARG A 45 2.59 6.68 9.52
CA ARG A 45 3.59 7.18 8.56
C ARG A 45 4.99 6.71 8.95
N SER A 46 5.36 6.89 10.22
CA SER A 46 6.68 6.50 10.71
C SER A 46 6.94 5.01 10.46
N LEU A 47 6.01 4.13 10.85
CA LEU A 47 6.10 2.68 10.61
C LEU A 47 6.27 2.33 9.12
N LEU A 48 5.48 2.94 8.25
CA LEU A 48 5.55 2.71 6.80
C LEU A 48 6.84 3.28 6.16
N THR A 49 7.42 4.34 6.73
CA THR A 49 8.67 4.93 6.24
C THR A 49 9.92 4.29 6.82
N THR A 50 9.85 3.70 8.02
CA THR A 50 10.98 2.98 8.63
C THR A 50 11.31 1.70 7.86
N GLU A 51 10.31 1.01 7.28
CA GLU A 51 10.58 -0.13 6.40
C GLU A 51 11.19 0.29 5.05
N ALA A 52 10.95 1.52 4.59
CA ALA A 52 11.59 2.03 3.37
C ALA A 52 13.11 2.27 3.55
N GLU A 53 13.57 2.51 4.78
CA GLU A 53 15.00 2.63 5.10
C GLU A 53 15.67 1.26 5.34
N ALA A 54 14.92 0.28 5.86
CA ALA A 54 15.37 -1.12 5.91
C ALA A 54 15.46 -1.78 4.51
N ALA A 55 14.77 -1.20 3.52
CA ALA A 55 14.79 -1.61 2.12
C ALA A 55 15.84 -0.88 1.26
N VAL A 56 16.92 -0.34 1.85
CA VAL A 56 18.16 -0.11 1.08
C VAL A 56 18.76 -1.48 0.76
N MET A 57 18.19 -2.13 -0.25
CA MET A 57 18.82 -3.25 -0.94
C MET A 57 20.18 -2.79 -1.46
N PRO A 58 21.22 -3.65 -1.46
CA PRO A 58 22.47 -3.30 -2.09
C PRO A 58 22.18 -3.08 -3.58
N VAL A 59 22.56 -1.90 -4.09
CA VAL A 59 22.58 -1.62 -5.53
C VAL A 59 23.54 -2.63 -6.15
N ILE A 60 23.02 -3.60 -6.89
CA ILE A 60 23.84 -4.50 -7.71
C ILE A 60 24.34 -3.65 -8.87
N GLU A 61 25.47 -2.96 -8.68
CA GLU A 61 26.28 -2.44 -9.78
C GLU A 61 26.91 -3.63 -10.50
N THR A 62 26.71 -3.70 -11.81
CA THR A 62 27.33 -4.62 -12.79
C THR A 62 26.71 -6.01 -12.93
N ILE A 63 25.94 -6.18 -14.00
CA ILE A 63 25.65 -7.47 -14.62
C ILE A 63 26.54 -7.56 -15.86
N GLU A 64 27.59 -8.37 -15.83
CA GLU A 64 28.33 -8.72 -17.04
C GLU A 64 27.55 -9.76 -17.86
N PRO A 65 27.43 -9.58 -19.19
CA PRO A 65 26.69 -10.52 -20.04
C PRO A 65 27.46 -11.84 -20.20
N ILE A 66 26.81 -12.95 -19.85
CA ILE A 66 27.34 -14.30 -20.09
C ILE A 66 27.40 -14.59 -21.60
N THR A 67 28.60 -14.63 -22.17
CA THR A 67 28.79 -15.13 -23.53
C THR A 67 28.61 -16.65 -23.50
N THR A 68 27.51 -17.12 -24.09
CA THR A 68 27.27 -18.56 -24.28
C THR A 68 28.29 -19.10 -25.28
N GLU A 69 29.21 -19.93 -24.80
CA GLU A 69 30.14 -20.66 -25.66
C GLU A 69 29.37 -21.80 -26.36
N ALA A 70 29.31 -21.73 -27.69
CA ALA A 70 28.64 -22.72 -28.51
C ALA A 70 29.51 -23.99 -28.61
N VAL A 71 28.91 -25.13 -28.27
CA VAL A 71 29.44 -26.48 -28.52
C VAL A 71 29.20 -26.86 -29.98
#